data_AF-A0A7Y2P1K3-F1
#
_entry.id   AF-A0A7Y2P1K3-F1
#
_cell.length_a   1.000
_cell.length_b   1.000
_cell.length_c   1.000
_cell.angle_alpha   90.00
_cell.angle_beta   90.00
_cell.angle_gamma   90.00
#
_symmetry.space_group_name_H-M   'P 1'
#
loop_
_entity.id
_entity.type
_entity.pdbx_description
1 polymer ?
#
loop_
_entity_poly.entity_id
_entity_poly.type
_entity_poly.pdbx_seq_one_letter_code
_entity_poly.pdbx_strand_id
1 'polypeptide(L)'
;MKPKTIIEPFKIKSVEPIKFTTRKERKKLLIESGYNPFLLHGDDVLIDLLTDSGTSAMSSKQWAGIMNGDEAYAGSKSYYRFEDAVNKITHMTHIIPTHQGRAAEKILFSIVGGEGKYFPNNTHFDT
;
A
#
# COMPACT_ATOMS: atom_id res chain seq x y z
N MET A 1 6.70 15.65 23.43
CA MET A 1 7.18 16.66 22.46
C MET A 1 5.97 17.29 21.79
N LYS A 2 5.88 18.63 21.64
CA LYS A 2 4.80 19.22 20.84
C LYS A 2 5.07 18.91 19.36
N PRO A 3 4.06 18.44 18.59
CA PRO A 3 4.25 18.23 17.16
C PRO A 3 4.62 19.55 16.47
N LYS A 4 5.63 19.53 15.61
CA LYS A 4 6.02 20.68 14.79
C LYS A 4 5.22 20.63 13.50
N THR A 5 4.29 21.57 13.31
CA THR A 5 3.61 21.73 12.02
C THR A 5 4.63 22.09 10.95
N ILE A 6 4.65 21.31 9.87
CA ILE A 6 5.45 21.57 8.67
C ILE A 6 4.54 22.05 7.55
N ILE A 7 5.12 22.73 6.56
CA ILE A 7 4.43 23.04 5.31
C ILE A 7 4.59 21.83 4.40
N GLU A 8 3.50 21.33 3.84
CA GLU A 8 3.53 20.22 2.88
C GLU A 8 4.38 20.59 1.66
N PRO A 9 5.38 19.78 1.27
CA PRO A 9 6.23 20.05 0.10
C PRO A 9 5.53 19.67 -1.22
N PHE A 10 4.20 19.81 -1.27
CA PHE A 10 3.35 19.52 -2.42
C PHE A 10 2.08 20.38 -2.36
N LYS A 11 1.37 20.46 -3.49
CA LYS A 11 0.05 21.10 -3.57
C LYS A 11 -1.00 20.04 -3.88
N ILE A 12 -2.21 20.22 -3.37
CA ILE A 12 -3.36 19.38 -3.70
C ILE A 12 -3.67 19.55 -5.20
N LYS A 13 -3.74 18.42 -5.93
CA LYS A 13 -4.06 18.39 -7.36
C LYS A 13 -5.51 17.97 -7.63
N SER A 14 -6.01 17.05 -6.83
CA SER A 14 -7.37 16.51 -6.85
C SER A 14 -7.77 16.16 -5.41
N VAL A 15 -9.08 16.04 -5.16
CA VAL A 15 -9.64 15.67 -3.87
C VAL A 15 -10.63 14.52 -4.04
N GLU A 16 -10.78 13.71 -3.01
CA GLU A 16 -11.85 12.72 -2.87
C GLU A 16 -12.86 13.24 -1.82
N PRO A 17 -14.16 13.31 -2.12
CA PRO A 17 -15.16 13.73 -1.15
C PRO A 17 -15.25 12.78 0.05
N ILE A 18 -15.39 13.32 1.25
CA ILE A 18 -15.62 12.55 2.47
C ILE A 18 -17.01 12.83 3.05
N LYS A 19 -17.66 11.80 3.60
CA LYS A 19 -18.97 11.91 4.25
C LYS A 19 -18.83 12.23 5.73
N PHE A 20 -19.53 13.26 6.19
CA PHE A 20 -19.62 13.57 7.61
C PHE A 20 -20.75 12.79 8.27
N THR A 21 -20.40 11.78 9.08
CA THR A 21 -21.37 11.09 9.93
C THR A 21 -21.62 11.86 11.22
N THR A 22 -22.81 11.73 11.78
CA THR A 22 -23.14 12.16 13.13
C THR A 22 -22.69 11.13 14.16
N ARG A 23 -22.57 11.54 15.42
CA ARG A 23 -22.27 10.61 16.52
C ARG A 23 -23.32 9.51 16.65
N LYS A 24 -24.60 9.81 16.38
CA LYS A 24 -25.70 8.83 16.46
C LYS A 24 -25.56 7.75 15.39
N GLU A 25 -25.26 8.14 14.15
CA GLU A 25 -24.99 7.20 13.05
C GLU A 25 -23.79 6.32 13.35
N ARG A 26 -22.66 6.90 13.78
CA ARG A 26 -21.46 6.11 14.14
C ARG A 26 -21.73 5.08 15.23
N LYS A 27 -22.53 5.43 16.25
CA LYS A 27 -22.91 4.47 17.30
C LYS A 27 -23.71 3.29 16.72
N LYS A 28 -24.66 3.58 15.84
CA LYS A 28 -25.47 2.54 15.19
C LYS A 28 -24.59 1.63 14.32
N LEU A 29 -23.76 2.22 13.47
CA LEU A 29 -22.84 1.49 12.59
C LEU A 29 -21.86 0.60 13.37
N LEU A 30 -21.32 1.09 14.50
CA LEU A 30 -20.44 0.28 15.36
C LEU A 30 -21.17 -0.89 16.01
N ILE A 31 -22.45 -0.73 16.39
CA ILE A 31 -23.25 -1.85 16.93
C ILE A 31 -23.51 -2.87 15.82
N GLU A 32 -23.91 -2.40 14.63
CA GLU A 32 -24.20 -3.24 13.46
C GLU A 32 -22.95 -3.99 12.96
N SER A 33 -21.76 -3.39 13.08
CA SER A 33 -20.48 -4.01 12.75
C SER A 33 -19.94 -4.94 13.85
N GLY A 34 -20.73 -5.23 14.89
CA GLY A 34 -20.31 -6.07 16.02
C GLY A 34 -19.13 -5.49 16.80
N TYR A 35 -19.03 -4.15 16.84
CA TYR A 35 -17.91 -3.40 17.42
C TYR A 35 -16.56 -3.67 16.77
N ASN A 36 -16.53 -4.25 15.57
CA ASN A 36 -15.32 -4.46 14.78
C ASN A 36 -15.23 -3.40 13.65
N PRO A 37 -14.27 -2.45 13.70
CA PRO A 37 -14.08 -1.45 12.66
C PRO A 37 -13.69 -2.02 11.29
N PHE A 38 -13.10 -3.23 11.23
CA PHE A 38 -12.79 -3.89 9.95
C PHE A 38 -14.04 -4.20 9.11
N LEU A 39 -15.22 -4.21 9.75
CA LEU A 39 -16.49 -4.48 9.10
C LEU A 39 -17.27 -3.21 8.76
N LEU A 40 -16.69 -2.01 8.99
CA LEU A 40 -17.30 -0.75 8.56
C LEU A 40 -17.10 -0.54 7.06
N HIS A 41 -18.11 0.04 6.41
CA HIS A 41 -17.96 0.53 5.05
C HIS A 41 -17.09 1.79 5.04
N GLY A 42 -16.18 1.90 4.05
CA GLY A 42 -15.27 3.04 3.93
C GLY A 42 -15.98 4.39 3.86
N ASP A 43 -17.13 4.46 3.17
CA ASP A 43 -17.94 5.68 3.05
C ASP A 43 -18.48 6.19 4.40
N ASP A 44 -18.53 5.35 5.43
CA ASP A 44 -18.98 5.72 6.77
C ASP A 44 -17.83 6.13 7.72
N VAL A 45 -16.59 6.02 7.25
CA VAL A 45 -15.37 6.39 7.97
C VAL A 45 -14.88 7.76 7.48
N LEU A 46 -14.88 8.75 8.37
CA LEU A 46 -14.50 10.13 8.01
C LEU A 46 -12.99 10.30 7.75
N ILE A 47 -12.17 9.63 8.56
CA ILE A 47 -10.71 9.60 8.42
C ILE A 47 -10.32 8.15 8.66
N ASP A 48 -9.86 7.48 7.61
CA ASP A 48 -9.42 6.09 7.69
C ASP A 48 -7.93 6.02 8.04
N LEU A 49 -7.65 5.43 9.19
CA LEU A 49 -6.30 5.21 9.73
C LEU A 49 -6.04 3.71 9.95
N LEU A 50 -6.81 2.84 9.29
CA LEU A 50 -6.71 1.39 9.48
C LEU A 50 -5.37 0.84 8.96
N THR A 51 -4.90 1.36 7.83
CA THR A 51 -3.63 0.94 7.22
C THR A 51 -3.04 2.05 6.35
N ASP A 52 -1.72 2.04 6.21
CA ASP A 52 -0.96 2.81 5.22
C ASP A 52 -0.73 2.03 3.91
N SER A 53 -1.18 0.78 3.83
CA SER A 53 -0.97 -0.11 2.69
C SER A 53 -1.97 0.18 1.57
N GLY A 54 -1.49 0.73 0.46
CA GLY A 54 -2.30 1.01 -0.74
C GLY A 54 -3.22 2.23 -0.63
N THR A 55 -3.20 2.96 0.49
CA THR A 55 -4.08 4.12 0.77
C THR A 55 -3.42 5.48 0.50
N SER A 56 -2.25 5.48 -0.16
CA SER A 56 -1.48 6.69 -0.47
C SER A 56 -2.06 7.49 -1.65
N ALA A 57 -1.94 8.82 -1.60
CA ALA A 57 -2.26 9.68 -2.74
C ALA A 57 -1.11 9.72 -3.75
N MET A 58 -1.37 9.35 -5.01
CA MET A 58 -0.40 9.44 -6.10
C MET A 58 -0.24 10.87 -6.62
N SER A 59 0.98 11.22 -7.04
CA SER A 59 1.29 12.47 -7.73
C SER A 59 0.71 12.50 -9.15
N SER A 60 0.60 13.71 -9.73
CA SER A 60 0.18 13.86 -11.13
C SER A 60 1.12 13.17 -12.13
N LYS A 61 2.41 13.00 -11.79
CA LYS A 61 3.38 12.28 -12.62
C LYS A 61 3.14 10.78 -12.61
N GLN A 62 2.74 10.22 -11.46
CA GLN A 62 2.36 8.81 -11.37
C GLN A 62 1.09 8.53 -12.18
N TRP A 63 0.06 9.38 -12.07
CA TRP A 63 -1.13 9.30 -12.92
C TRP A 63 -0.81 9.37 -14.42
N ALA A 64 0.09 10.28 -14.83
CA ALA A 64 0.59 10.30 -16.22
C ALA A 64 1.33 9.01 -16.59
N GLY A 65 2.07 8.42 -15.65
CA GLY A 65 2.72 7.12 -15.82
C GLY A 65 1.74 6.00 -16.11
N ILE A 66 0.59 5.97 -15.42
CA ILE A 66 -0.50 5.00 -15.65
C ILE A 66 -1.05 5.15 -17.08
N MET A 67 -1.29 6.38 -17.54
CA MET A 67 -1.80 6.63 -18.89
C MET A 67 -0.80 6.24 -20.01
N ASN A 68 0.48 6.09 -19.67
CA ASN A 68 1.54 5.66 -20.59
C ASN A 68 1.97 4.20 -20.34
N GLY A 69 1.12 3.40 -19.70
CA GLY A 69 1.38 1.98 -19.43
C GLY A 69 1.57 1.19 -20.72
N ASP A 70 2.63 0.37 -20.77
CA ASP A 70 2.83 -0.64 -21.80
C ASP A 70 2.30 -2.00 -21.31
N GLU A 71 1.16 -2.40 -21.87
CA GLU A 71 0.42 -3.62 -21.50
C GLU A 71 0.90 -4.88 -22.25
N ALA A 72 2.09 -4.83 -22.85
CA ALA A 72 2.69 -6.01 -23.47
C ALA A 72 2.90 -7.15 -22.47
N TYR A 73 2.50 -8.36 -22.85
CA TYR A 73 2.60 -9.57 -22.01
C TYR A 73 4.05 -9.96 -21.67
N ALA A 74 5.00 -9.69 -22.57
CA ALA A 74 6.42 -9.92 -22.37
C ALA A 74 7.23 -8.77 -22.95
N GLY A 75 8.30 -8.37 -22.25
CA GLY A 75 9.18 -7.27 -22.69
C GLY A 75 8.57 -5.88 -22.57
N SER A 76 7.64 -5.67 -21.64
CA SER A 76 7.02 -4.35 -21.40
C SER A 76 8.07 -3.28 -21.07
N LYS A 77 7.98 -2.12 -21.71
CA LYS A 77 8.80 -0.94 -21.39
C LYS A 77 8.60 -0.46 -19.95
N SER A 78 7.41 -0.70 -19.38
CA SER A 78 7.13 -0.39 -17.98
C SER A 78 7.96 -1.25 -17.03
N TYR A 79 8.19 -2.53 -17.38
CA TYR A 79 9.04 -3.43 -16.59
C TYR A 79 10.48 -2.93 -16.54
N TYR A 80 11.10 -2.61 -17.69
CA TYR A 80 12.49 -2.16 -17.70
C TYR A 80 12.69 -0.84 -16.95
N ARG A 81 11.73 0.10 -17.05
CA ARG A 81 11.74 1.32 -16.22
C ARG A 81 11.67 1.02 -14.72
N PHE A 82 10.87 0.03 -14.32
CA PHE A 82 10.75 -0.40 -12.93
C PHE A 82 12.05 -1.09 -12.45
N GLU A 83 12.58 -2.00 -13.24
CA GLU A 83 13.83 -2.73 -12.99
C GLU A 83 14.99 -1.76 -12.80
N ASP A 84 15.18 -0.80 -13.72
CA ASP A 84 16.22 0.23 -13.63
C ASP A 84 16.11 1.05 -12.34
N ALA A 85 14.88 1.45 -11.97
CA ALA A 85 14.64 2.24 -10.77
C ALA A 85 14.95 1.45 -9.48
N VAL A 86 14.52 0.19 -9.40
CA VAL A 86 14.80 -0.68 -8.25
C VAL A 86 16.29 -1.00 -8.17
N ASN A 87 16.95 -1.32 -9.29
CA ASN A 87 18.39 -1.56 -9.33
C ASN A 87 19.18 -0.33 -8.88
N LYS A 88 18.80 0.87 -9.30
CA LYS A 88 19.46 2.11 -8.89
C LYS A 88 19.43 2.35 -7.37
N ILE A 89 18.38 1.87 -6.68
CA ILE A 89 18.20 2.05 -5.23
C ILE A 89 18.85 0.91 -4.45
N THR A 90 18.68 -0.33 -4.92
CA THR A 90 19.00 -1.55 -4.16
C THR A 90 20.26 -2.25 -4.63
N HIS A 91 20.74 -1.95 -5.84
CA HIS A 91 21.83 -2.61 -6.53
C HIS A 91 21.67 -4.12 -6.72
N MET A 92 20.42 -4.63 -6.67
CA MET A 92 20.14 -6.05 -6.90
C MET A 92 20.25 -6.41 -8.38
N THR A 93 20.91 -7.54 -8.68
CA THR A 93 21.12 -8.03 -10.04
C THR A 93 19.87 -8.61 -10.68
N HIS A 94 19.00 -9.26 -9.89
CA HIS A 94 17.78 -9.91 -10.36
C HIS A 94 16.57 -9.32 -9.66
N ILE A 95 15.58 -8.89 -10.43
CA ILE A 95 14.36 -8.25 -9.94
C ILE A 95 13.17 -9.01 -10.51
N ILE A 96 12.26 -9.45 -9.65
CA ILE A 96 11.02 -10.14 -10.04
C ILE A 96 9.84 -9.34 -9.46
N PRO A 97 9.03 -8.66 -10.29
CA PRO A 97 7.87 -7.95 -9.80
C PRO A 97 6.80 -8.93 -9.33
N THR A 98 6.13 -8.57 -8.24
CA THR A 98 4.93 -9.25 -7.73
C THR A 98 3.83 -8.23 -7.50
N HIS A 99 2.58 -8.68 -7.39
CA HIS A 99 1.45 -7.76 -7.19
C HIS A 99 1.52 -7.01 -5.85
N GLN A 100 2.06 -7.62 -4.79
CA GLN A 100 2.35 -6.98 -3.50
C GLN A 100 3.35 -7.81 -2.65
N GLY A 101 3.65 -7.34 -1.43
CA GLY A 101 4.65 -7.93 -0.52
C GLY A 101 4.48 -9.42 -0.21
N ARG A 102 3.29 -9.85 0.25
CA ARG A 102 3.05 -11.26 0.63
C ARG A 102 3.31 -12.28 -0.49
N ALA A 103 3.19 -11.86 -1.75
CA ALA A 103 3.47 -12.73 -2.89
C ALA A 103 4.97 -12.93 -3.11
N ALA A 104 5.77 -11.87 -2.91
CA ALA A 104 7.23 -11.97 -2.92
C ALA A 104 7.71 -12.87 -1.77
N GLU A 105 7.14 -12.71 -0.57
CA GLU A 105 7.44 -13.58 0.59
C GLU A 105 7.15 -15.04 0.28
N LYS A 106 5.97 -15.33 -0.29
CA LYS A 106 5.59 -16.71 -0.66
C LYS A 106 6.57 -17.33 -1.64
N ILE A 107 6.98 -16.61 -2.69
CA ILE A 107 7.97 -17.11 -3.65
C ILE A 107 9.29 -17.40 -2.93
N LEU A 108 9.81 -16.43 -2.18
CA LEU A 108 11.09 -16.57 -1.49
C LEU A 108 11.06 -17.75 -0.51
N PHE A 109 10.09 -17.79 0.41
CA PHE A 109 10.00 -18.81 1.46
C PHE A 109 9.66 -20.20 0.91
N SER A 110 9.03 -20.32 -0.27
CA SER A 110 8.88 -21.62 -0.93
C SER A 110 10.22 -22.23 -1.37
N ILE A 111 11.22 -21.38 -1.64
CA ILE A 111 12.55 -21.80 -2.07
C ILE A 111 13.47 -21.98 -0.87
N VAL A 112 13.47 -21.00 0.05
CA VAL A 112 14.43 -20.98 1.16
C VAL A 112 13.92 -21.66 2.42
N GLY A 113 12.60 -21.85 2.59
CA GLY A 113 11.98 -22.51 3.73
C GLY A 113 12.04 -24.03 3.71
N GLY A 114 11.37 -24.68 4.67
CA GLY A 114 11.30 -26.14 4.78
C GLY A 114 11.62 -26.68 6.18
N GLU A 115 11.41 -27.98 6.35
CA GLU A 115 11.65 -28.70 7.61
C GLU A 115 13.10 -28.51 8.10
N GLY A 116 13.25 -28.28 9.41
CA GLY A 116 14.55 -28.09 10.05
C GLY A 116 15.21 -26.72 9.81
N LYS A 117 14.57 -25.81 9.06
CA LYS A 117 15.09 -24.44 8.85
C LYS A 117 14.51 -23.45 9.86
N TYR A 118 15.33 -22.46 10.23
CA TYR A 118 14.98 -21.41 11.18
C TYR A 118 15.26 -20.04 10.58
N PHE A 119 14.35 -19.09 10.81
CA PHE A 119 14.44 -17.72 10.26
C PHE A 119 14.48 -16.70 11.41
N PRO A 120 15.67 -16.27 11.84
CA PRO A 120 15.79 -15.19 12.81
C PRO A 120 15.34 -13.88 12.18
N ASN A 121 14.58 -13.08 12.92
CA ASN A 121 14.09 -11.78 12.49
C ASN A 121 13.98 -10.85 13.71
N ASN A 122 14.18 -9.55 13.52
CA ASN A 122 13.98 -8.54 14.56
C ASN A 122 12.49 -8.35 14.91
N THR A 123 11.55 -8.69 14.02
CA THR A 123 10.13 -9.03 14.27
C THR A 123 9.50 -9.45 12.93
N HIS A 124 8.78 -10.57 12.89
CA HIS A 124 8.02 -10.93 11.68
C HIS A 124 6.75 -10.07 11.56
N PHE A 125 6.48 -9.57 10.36
CA PHE A 125 5.25 -8.85 10.06
C PHE A 125 4.08 -9.84 9.95
N ASP A 126 2.89 -9.41 10.36
CA ASP A 126 1.66 -10.17 10.21
C ASP A 126 1.08 -9.88 8.81
N THR A 127 1.15 -10.85 7.90
CA THR A 127 0.97 -10.63 6.44
C THR A 127 -0.27 -11.28 5.85
#